data_AF-A0A816D9M7-F1
#
_entry.id   AF-A0A816D9M7-F1
#
_cell.length_a   1.000
_cell.length_b   1.000
_cell.length_c   1.000
_cell.angle_alpha   90.00
_cell.angle_beta   90.00
_cell.angle_gamma   90.00
#
_symmetry.space_group_name_H-M   'P 1'
#
loop_
_entity.id
_entity.type
_entity.pdbx_description
1 polymer ?
#
loop_
_entity_poly.entity_id
_entity_poly.type
_entity_poly.pdbx_seq_one_letter_code
_entity_poly.pdbx_strand_id
1 'polypeptide(L)'
;MTNMRTLIGYNHIYSTAYHPQSNGIVERFNSTFIPQISKLQDCEHNNWDEYLQAVVFAYNSGVHKTTRYSSHELLYGRPPQLPFHPPPTHFSFPSPCDYLDQLHKTLKIYHKSARSYIVQQQGRNKSRYDTNRSDPVT
;
A
#
# COMPACT_ATOMS: atom_id res chain seq x y z
N MET A 1 28.67 -12.82 18.04
CA MET A 1 27.20 -12.81 18.01
C MET A 1 26.76 -12.31 16.64
N THR A 2 26.12 -13.16 15.84
CA THR A 2 25.65 -12.78 14.50
C THR A 2 24.43 -11.88 14.66
N ASN A 3 24.54 -10.60 14.29
CA ASN A 3 23.42 -9.68 14.37
C ASN A 3 22.27 -10.16 13.46
N MET A 4 21.02 -9.98 13.90
CA MET A 4 19.79 -10.39 13.19
C MET A 4 19.78 -9.97 11.70
N ARG A 5 20.37 -8.82 11.41
CA ARG A 5 20.60 -8.29 10.05
C ARG A 5 21.34 -9.28 9.14
N THR A 6 22.44 -9.83 9.62
CA THR A 6 23.28 -10.78 8.87
C THR A 6 22.61 -12.14 8.77
N LEU A 7 21.81 -12.53 9.77
CA LEU A 7 21.07 -13.79 9.78
C LEU A 7 19.94 -13.82 8.73
N ILE A 8 19.18 -12.73 8.62
CA ILE A 8 17.99 -12.63 7.75
C ILE A 8 18.33 -11.98 6.39
N GLY A 9 19.51 -11.37 6.26
CA GLY A 9 19.99 -10.81 5.00
C GLY A 9 19.33 -9.48 4.59
N TYR A 10 18.77 -8.71 5.54
CA TYR A 10 18.18 -7.40 5.23
C TYR A 10 19.17 -6.25 5.43
N ASN A 11 18.92 -5.11 4.80
CA ASN A 11 19.67 -3.88 5.03
C ASN A 11 18.83 -2.92 5.89
N HIS A 12 19.37 -2.47 7.02
CA HIS A 12 18.70 -1.48 7.87
C HIS A 12 19.08 -0.07 7.41
N ILE A 13 18.08 0.72 7.01
CA ILE A 13 18.24 2.11 6.60
C ILE A 13 17.74 3.00 7.74
N TYR A 14 18.57 3.95 8.19
CA TYR A 14 18.21 4.90 9.23
C TYR A 14 17.66 6.19 8.60
N SER A 15 16.58 6.73 9.17
CA SER A 15 16.13 8.09 8.90
C SER A 15 16.91 9.08 9.76
N THR A 16 17.20 10.27 9.25
CA THR A 16 17.78 11.36 10.04
C THR A 16 16.77 11.83 11.10
N ALA A 17 17.29 12.21 12.27
CA ALA A 17 16.47 12.79 13.34
C ALA A 17 15.77 14.07 12.84
N TYR A 18 14.53 14.30 13.29
CA TYR A 18 13.70 15.45 12.93
C TYR A 18 13.41 15.61 11.42
N HIS A 19 13.47 14.52 10.65
CA HIS A 19 13.14 14.53 9.22
C HIS A 19 11.99 13.55 8.89
N PRO A 20 10.77 13.78 9.42
CA PRO A 20 9.60 12.89 9.23
C PRO A 20 9.24 12.69 7.74
N GLN A 21 9.59 13.68 6.91
CA GLN A 21 9.45 13.62 5.45
C GLN A 21 10.11 12.38 4.82
N SER A 22 11.20 11.86 5.43
CA SER A 22 11.88 10.64 4.99
C SER A 22 11.04 9.37 5.15
N ASN A 23 10.06 9.37 6.07
CA ASN A 23 9.19 8.24 6.34
C ASN A 23 7.71 8.51 6.00
N GLY A 24 7.47 9.48 5.11
CA GLY A 24 6.12 9.99 4.82
C GLY A 24 5.12 8.95 4.28
N ILE A 25 5.58 7.83 3.72
CA ILE A 25 4.70 6.73 3.28
C ILE A 25 4.10 5.99 4.49
N VAL A 26 4.94 5.64 5.47
CA VAL A 26 4.50 4.97 6.70
C VAL A 26 3.64 5.92 7.53
N GLU A 27 4.04 7.19 7.63
CA GLU A 27 3.25 8.20 8.34
C GLU A 27 1.87 8.41 7.70
N ARG A 28 1.78 8.41 6.36
CA ARG A 28 0.51 8.51 5.64
C ARG A 28 -0.36 7.25 5.81
N PHE A 29 0.26 6.08 5.87
CA PHE A 29 -0.44 4.85 6.21
C PHE A 29 -1.04 4.97 7.62
N ASN A 30 -0.21 5.30 8.62
CA ASN A 30 -0.63 5.44 10.01
C ASN A 30 -1.72 6.50 10.20
N SER A 31 -1.64 7.63 9.48
CA SER A 31 -2.66 8.69 9.55
C SER A 31 -4.01 8.29 8.95
N THR A 32 -4.04 7.27 8.10
CA THR A 32 -5.28 6.69 7.57
C THR A 32 -5.78 5.56 8.49
N PHE A 33 -4.85 4.71 8.93
CA PHE A 33 -5.12 3.48 9.64
C PHE A 33 -5.59 3.71 11.09
N ILE A 34 -4.91 4.57 11.83
CA ILE A 34 -5.22 4.85 13.24
C ILE A 34 -6.67 5.36 13.37
N PRO A 35 -7.11 6.39 12.61
CA PRO A 35 -8.49 6.85 12.72
C PRO A 35 -9.55 5.82 12.28
N GLN A 36 -9.20 4.84 11.44
CA GLN A 36 -10.13 3.77 11.06
C GLN A 36 -10.37 2.83 12.23
N ILE A 37 -9.32 2.41 12.93
CA ILE A 37 -9.43 1.60 14.15
C ILE A 37 -10.13 2.39 15.25
N SER A 38 -9.78 3.66 15.42
CA SER A 38 -10.36 4.49 16.48
C SER A 38 -11.86 4.70 16.36
N LYS A 39 -12.44 4.50 15.17
CA LYS A 39 -13.90 4.55 14.94
C LYS A 39 -14.62 3.25 15.26
N LEU A 40 -13.91 2.13 15.33
CA LEU A 40 -14.47 0.81 15.53
C LEU A 40 -14.31 0.32 16.97
N GLN A 41 -13.28 0.78 17.67
CA GLN A 41 -13.08 0.47 19.09
C GLN A 41 -14.22 1.00 19.96
N ASP A 42 -14.46 0.32 21.07
CA ASP A 42 -15.45 0.75 22.07
C ASP A 42 -14.96 1.97 22.85
N CYS A 43 -15.85 2.58 23.65
CA CYS A 43 -15.54 3.76 24.46
C CYS A 43 -14.32 3.56 25.39
N GLU A 44 -14.04 2.32 25.80
CA GLU A 44 -12.90 1.95 26.66
C GLU A 44 -11.61 1.67 25.89
N HIS A 45 -11.63 1.68 24.55
CA HIS A 45 -10.44 1.51 23.69
C HIS A 45 -9.67 0.17 23.86
N ASN A 46 -10.29 -0.85 24.47
CA ASN A 46 -9.61 -2.09 24.84
C ASN A 46 -9.68 -3.22 23.79
N ASN A 47 -10.47 -3.05 22.71
CA ASN A 47 -10.70 -4.09 21.69
C ASN A 47 -10.20 -3.71 20.30
N TRP A 48 -9.22 -2.81 20.22
CA TRP A 48 -8.68 -2.34 18.93
C TRP A 48 -8.02 -3.46 18.11
N ASP A 49 -7.49 -4.48 18.78
CA ASP A 49 -6.81 -5.64 18.20
C ASP A 49 -7.78 -6.58 17.49
N GLU A 50 -9.02 -6.69 17.96
CA GLU A 50 -10.09 -7.46 17.31
C GLU A 50 -10.41 -6.90 15.90
N TYR A 51 -10.34 -5.58 15.74
CA TYR A 51 -10.62 -4.90 14.46
C TYR A 51 -9.40 -4.81 13.54
N LEU A 52 -8.20 -5.13 14.03
CA LEU A 52 -6.95 -4.92 13.31
C LEU A 52 -6.96 -5.60 11.94
N GLN A 53 -7.34 -6.89 11.90
CA GLN A 53 -7.35 -7.67 10.66
C GLN A 53 -8.38 -7.13 9.66
N ALA A 54 -9.56 -6.74 10.14
CA ALA A 54 -10.62 -6.20 9.31
C ALA A 54 -10.21 -4.86 8.68
N VAL A 55 -9.60 -3.96 9.45
CA VAL A 55 -9.14 -2.65 8.95
C VAL A 55 -7.98 -2.81 7.98
N VAL A 56 -7.00 -3.69 8.27
CA VAL A 56 -5.89 -3.97 7.34
C VAL A 56 -6.43 -4.52 6.02
N PHE A 57 -7.39 -5.45 6.08
CA PHE A 57 -8.02 -5.99 4.89
C PHE A 57 -8.79 -4.91 4.11
N ALA A 58 -9.57 -4.06 4.78
CA ALA A 58 -10.27 -2.94 4.15
C ALA A 58 -9.30 -1.96 3.47
N TYR A 59 -8.19 -1.65 4.12
CA TYR A 59 -7.14 -0.78 3.55
C TYR A 59 -6.47 -1.40 2.32
N ASN A 60 -6.17 -2.71 2.37
CA ASN A 60 -5.49 -3.41 1.29
C ASN A 60 -6.40 -3.71 0.10
N SER A 61 -7.70 -3.86 0.33
CA SER A 61 -8.73 -4.10 -0.69
C SER A 61 -9.26 -2.81 -1.33
N GLY A 62 -9.15 -1.67 -0.65
CA GLY A 62 -9.57 -0.38 -1.16
C GLY A 62 -8.65 0.17 -2.26
N VAL A 63 -9.24 0.81 -3.27
CA VAL A 63 -8.51 1.45 -4.37
C VAL A 63 -7.83 2.73 -3.89
N HIS A 64 -6.51 2.82 -4.07
CA HIS A 64 -5.74 4.01 -3.69
C HIS A 64 -5.74 5.06 -4.81
N LYS A 65 -5.98 6.33 -4.46
CA LYS A 65 -6.08 7.43 -5.45
C LYS A 65 -4.80 7.60 -6.29
N THR A 66 -3.63 7.38 -5.68
CA THR A 66 -2.32 7.57 -6.32
C THR A 66 -2.03 6.48 -7.35
N THR A 67 -2.29 5.22 -7.02
CA THR A 67 -1.99 4.07 -7.89
C THR A 67 -3.14 3.69 -8.81
N ARG A 68 -4.37 4.09 -8.47
CA ARG A 68 -5.64 3.65 -9.10
C ARG A 68 -5.96 2.17 -8.93
N TYR A 69 -5.21 1.47 -8.09
CA TYR A 69 -5.41 0.07 -7.75
C TYR A 69 -5.37 -0.12 -6.24
N SER A 70 -5.93 -1.23 -5.77
CA SER A 70 -5.76 -1.70 -4.40
C SER A 70 -4.38 -2.33 -4.21
N SER A 71 -3.88 -2.34 -2.96
CA SER A 71 -2.62 -3.04 -2.64
C SER A 71 -2.73 -4.54 -2.94
N HIS A 72 -3.91 -5.12 -2.73
CA HIS A 72 -4.20 -6.52 -3.04
C HIS A 72 -4.01 -6.81 -4.54
N GLU A 73 -4.54 -5.96 -5.43
CA GLU A 73 -4.37 -6.11 -6.87
C GLU A 73 -2.91 -5.99 -7.31
N LEU A 74 -2.16 -5.06 -6.73
CA LEU A 74 -0.75 -4.88 -7.06
C LEU A 74 0.14 -6.04 -6.59
N LEU A 75 -0.30 -6.78 -5.56
CA LEU A 75 0.41 -7.93 -5.03
C LEU A 75 0.02 -9.24 -5.73
N TYR A 76 -1.28 -9.48 -5.92
CA TYR A 76 -1.82 -10.75 -6.40
C TYR A 76 -2.29 -10.72 -7.85
N GLY A 77 -2.26 -9.57 -8.53
CA GLY A 77 -2.67 -9.42 -9.93
C GLY A 77 -4.17 -9.61 -10.16
N ARG A 78 -4.98 -9.60 -9.10
CA ARG A 78 -6.43 -9.81 -9.15
C ARG A 78 -7.13 -9.02 -8.03
N PRO A 79 -8.42 -8.67 -8.19
CA PRO A 79 -9.18 -8.04 -7.13
C PRO A 79 -9.38 -9.00 -5.94
N PRO A 80 -9.53 -8.46 -4.71
CA PRO A 80 -9.83 -9.26 -3.53
C PRO A 80 -11.16 -9.98 -3.69
N GLN A 81 -11.18 -11.27 -3.35
CA GLN A 81 -12.39 -12.09 -3.37
C GLN A 81 -13.02 -12.07 -1.98
N LEU A 82 -14.25 -11.54 -1.89
CA LEU A 82 -15.03 -11.54 -0.65
C LEU A 82 -15.94 -12.77 -0.61
N PRO A 83 -16.40 -13.23 0.57
CA PRO A 83 -17.24 -14.42 0.69
C PRO A 83 -18.54 -14.37 -0.12
N PHE A 84 -19.06 -13.17 -0.40
CA PHE A 84 -20.28 -12.97 -1.19
C PHE A 84 -20.02 -12.85 -2.70
N HIS A 85 -18.76 -12.86 -3.16
CA HIS A 85 -18.43 -12.80 -4.57
C HIS A 85 -18.65 -14.17 -5.22
N PRO A 86 -19.17 -14.22 -6.46
CA PRO A 86 -19.18 -15.46 -7.23
C PRO A 86 -17.74 -15.94 -7.46
N PRO A 87 -17.54 -17.26 -7.64
CA PRO A 87 -16.22 -17.80 -7.93
C PRO A 87 -15.66 -17.18 -9.21
N PRO A 88 -14.35 -16.90 -9.25
CA PRO A 88 -13.72 -16.27 -10.41
C PRO A 88 -13.86 -17.13 -11.66
N THR A 89 -14.49 -16.59 -12.70
CA THR A 89 -14.72 -17.29 -13.99
C THR A 89 -13.51 -17.29 -14.91
N HIS A 90 -12.59 -16.33 -14.74
CA HIS A 90 -11.43 -16.13 -15.63
C HIS A 90 -10.13 -16.79 -15.14
N PHE A 91 -10.20 -17.64 -14.11
CA PHE A 91 -9.03 -18.29 -13.50
C PHE A 91 -9.06 -19.82 -13.68
N SER A 92 -9.58 -20.31 -14.80
CA SER A 92 -9.50 -21.72 -15.18
C SER A 92 -8.29 -21.94 -16.08
N PHE A 93 -7.27 -22.62 -15.55
CA PHE A 93 -6.02 -22.88 -16.25
C PHE A 93 -5.87 -24.38 -16.52
N PRO A 94 -5.52 -24.78 -17.77
CA PRO A 94 -5.26 -26.19 -18.10
C PRO A 94 -4.05 -26.75 -17.34
N SER A 95 -3.02 -25.92 -17.11
CA SER A 95 -1.80 -26.28 -16.39
C SER A 95 -1.43 -25.19 -15.36
N PRO A 96 -0.83 -25.55 -14.21
CA PRO A 96 -0.31 -24.58 -13.24
C PRO A 96 0.71 -23.58 -13.81
N CYS A 97 1.49 -23.97 -14.81
CA CYS A 97 2.46 -23.08 -15.45
C CYS A 97 1.77 -21.92 -16.19
N ASP A 98 0.59 -22.16 -16.76
CA ASP A 98 -0.19 -21.14 -17.48
C ASP A 98 -0.68 -20.03 -16.53
N TYR A 99 -1.00 -20.40 -15.28
CA TYR A 99 -1.36 -19.44 -14.23
C TYR A 99 -0.21 -18.50 -13.90
N LEU A 100 1.01 -19.03 -13.71
CA LEU A 100 2.18 -18.22 -13.38
C LEU A 100 2.52 -17.26 -14.52
N ASP A 101 2.44 -17.72 -15.77
CA ASP A 101 2.67 -16.87 -16.93
C ASP A 101 1.63 -15.76 -17.06
N GLN A 102 0.35 -16.07 -16.86
CA GLN A 102 -0.70 -15.06 -16.83
C GLN A 102 -0.50 -14.07 -15.67
N LEU A 103 -0.18 -14.56 -14.47
CA LEU A 103 0.09 -13.71 -13.30
C LEU A 103 1.26 -12.76 -13.57
N HIS A 104 2.37 -13.25 -14.11
CA HIS A 104 3.52 -12.41 -14.47
C HIS A 104 3.16 -11.35 -15.51
N LYS A 105 2.41 -11.71 -16.56
CA LYS A 105 1.94 -10.76 -17.58
C LYS A 105 1.04 -9.69 -16.95
N THR A 106 0.14 -10.12 -16.08
CA THR A 106 -0.84 -9.24 -15.42
C THR A 106 -0.14 -8.27 -14.48
N LEU A 107 0.70 -8.76 -13.56
CA LEU A 107 1.47 -7.92 -12.64
C LEU A 107 2.35 -6.90 -13.37
N LYS A 108 2.97 -7.27 -14.49
CA LYS A 108 3.73 -6.33 -15.33
C LYS A 108 2.86 -5.15 -15.80
N ILE A 109 1.62 -5.41 -16.22
CA ILE A 109 0.68 -4.37 -16.66
C ILE A 109 0.25 -3.49 -15.48
N TYR A 110 -0.14 -4.10 -14.36
CA TYR A 110 -0.55 -3.40 -13.15
C TYR A 110 0.57 -2.50 -12.62
N HIS A 111 1.79 -3.03 -12.50
CA HIS A 111 2.93 -2.27 -12.01
C HIS A 111 3.34 -1.14 -12.97
N LYS A 112 3.33 -1.39 -14.28
CA LYS A 112 3.62 -0.36 -15.28
C LYS A 112 2.62 0.79 -15.20
N SER A 113 1.33 0.48 -15.18
CA SER A 113 0.27 1.49 -15.10
C SER A 113 0.29 2.24 -13.76
N ALA A 114 0.41 1.53 -12.63
CA ALA A 114 0.54 2.13 -11.30
C ALA A 114 1.74 3.09 -11.22
N ARG A 115 2.89 2.70 -11.78
CA ARG A 115 4.08 3.56 -11.82
C ARG A 115 3.83 4.84 -12.62
N SER A 116 3.17 4.75 -13.77
CA SER A 116 2.78 5.93 -14.55
C SER A 116 1.87 6.87 -13.77
N TYR A 117 0.88 6.35 -13.03
CA TYR A 117 0.00 7.16 -12.19
C TYR A 117 0.74 7.80 -11.01
N ILE A 118 1.65 7.06 -10.35
CA ILE A 118 2.49 7.59 -9.27
C ILE A 118 3.32 8.77 -9.78
N VAL A 119 4.01 8.63 -10.92
CA VAL A 119 4.83 9.69 -11.50
C VAL A 119 3.98 10.91 -11.86
N GLN A 120 2.81 10.71 -12.46
CA GLN A 120 1.88 11.80 -12.76
C GLN A 120 1.42 12.53 -11.48
N GLN A 121 1.09 11.77 -10.44
CA GLN A 121 0.65 12.34 -9.16
C GLN A 121 1.79 13.06 -8.42
N GLN A 122 3.01 12.54 -8.48
CA GLN A 122 4.20 13.20 -7.96
C GLN A 122 4.46 14.53 -8.66
N GLY A 123 4.34 14.58 -9.99
CA GLY A 123 4.44 15.82 -10.75
C GLY A 123 3.41 16.87 -10.31
N ARG A 124 2.14 16.46 -10.18
CA ARG A 124 1.06 17.34 -9.66
C ARG A 124 1.31 17.84 -8.25
N ASN A 125 1.78 16.95 -7.36
CA ASN A 125 2.09 17.30 -5.98
C ASN A 125 3.25 18.30 -5.92
N LYS A 126 4.29 18.10 -6.76
CA LYS A 126 5.42 19.01 -6.88
C LYS A 126 4.98 20.40 -7.34
N SER A 127 4.24 20.51 -8.44
CA SER A 127 3.76 21.81 -8.93
C SER A 127 2.92 22.56 -7.89
N ARG A 128 2.07 21.84 -7.14
CA ARG A 128 1.28 22.43 -6.03
C ARG A 128 2.15 22.93 -4.89
N TYR A 129 3.17 22.16 -4.50
CA TYR A 129 4.11 22.55 -3.46
C TYR A 129 4.90 23.80 -3.89
N ASP A 130 5.42 23.80 -5.12
CA ASP A 130 6.22 24.90 -5.65
C ASP A 130 5.39 26.20 -5.77
N THR A 131 4.09 26.12 -6.06
CA THR A 131 3.20 27.30 -6.12
C THR A 131 2.97 27.95 -4.75
N ASN A 132 2.93 27.15 -3.68
CA ASN A 132 2.67 27.62 -2.31
C ASN A 132 3.95 27.88 -1.51
N ARG A 133 5.13 27.77 -2.14
CA ARG A 133 6.42 28.01 -1.50
C ARG A 133 6.72 29.50 -1.54
N SER A 134 6.53 30.18 -0.42
CA SER A 134 7.19 31.47 -0.16
C SER A 134 8.63 31.19 0.25
N ASP A 135 9.60 31.74 -0.47
CA ASP A 135 10.99 31.63 -0.05
C ASP A 135 11.19 32.34 1.29
N PRO A 136 12.03 31.79 2.18
CA PRO A 136 12.31 32.45 3.45
C PRO A 136 12.95 33.81 3.17
N VAL A 137 12.41 34.86 3.80
CA VAL A 137 12.98 36.20 3.74
C VAL A 137 14.39 36.12 4.34
N THR A 138 15.41 36.35 3.52
CA THR A 138 16.82 36.43 3.92
C THR A 138 17.06 37.62 4.83
#